data_AF-A0A151E9F4-F1
#
_entry.id   AF-A0A151E9F4-F1
#
_cell.length_a   1.000
_cell.length_b   1.000
_cell.length_c   1.000
_cell.angle_alpha   90.00
_cell.angle_beta   90.00
_cell.angle_gamma   90.00
#
_symmetry.space_group_name_H-M   'P 1'
#
loop_
_entity.id
_entity.type
_entity.pdbx_description
1 polymer ?
#
loop_
_entity_poly.entity_id
_entity_poly.type
_entity_poly.pdbx_seq_one_letter_code
_entity_poly.pdbx_strand_id
1 'polypeptide(L)' 'MVTIKKEILKKLEKRAKESGSFKNVDEYINYILKQVVDKLEKEKKEKKKQKPAYSKKDEEKVKQRLRSLGYLD' A
#
# COMPACT_ATOMS: atom_id res chain seq x y z
N MET A 1 -20.61 -15.59 -0.97
CA MET A 1 -21.33 -14.31 -1.14
C MET A 1 -20.84 -13.34 -0.08
N VAL A 2 -20.54 -12.09 -0.45
CA VAL A 2 -20.16 -11.04 0.51
C VAL A 2 -21.43 -10.30 0.90
N THR A 3 -21.72 -10.21 2.19
CA THR A 3 -22.92 -9.54 2.70
C THR A 3 -22.58 -8.14 3.20
N ILE A 4 -23.19 -7.13 2.59
CA ILE A 4 -23.00 -5.72 2.94
C ILE A 4 -24.26 -5.22 3.65
N LYS A 5 -24.10 -4.46 4.74
CA LYS A 5 -25.24 -3.84 5.43
C LYS A 5 -26.00 -2.91 4.47
N LYS A 6 -27.33 -2.97 4.50
CA LYS A 6 -28.22 -2.13 3.65
C LYS A 6 -27.90 -0.64 3.74
N GLU A 7 -27.53 -0.14 4.91
CA GLU A 7 -27.18 1.27 5.10
C GLU A 7 -25.94 1.68 4.30
N ILE A 8 -24.93 0.82 4.24
CA ILE A 8 -23.70 1.05 3.49
C ILE A 8 -24.01 0.96 1.99
N LEU A 9 -24.78 -0.05 1.60
CA LEU A 9 -25.20 -0.23 0.20
C LEU A 9 -25.92 1.02 -0.31
N LYS A 10 -26.92 1.53 0.41
CA LYS A 10 -27.64 2.77 0.03
C LYS A 10 -26.72 3.98 -0.15
N LYS A 11 -25.71 4.13 0.71
CA LYS A 11 -24.71 5.22 0.59
C LYS A 11 -23.86 5.04 -0.67
N LEU A 12 -23.45 3.82 -0.98
CA LEU A 12 -22.68 3.49 -2.18
C LEU A 12 -23.52 3.70 -3.44
N GLU A 13 -24.80 3.31 -3.44
CA GLU A 13 -25.74 3.55 -4.54
C GLU A 13 -25.92 5.04 -4.83
N LYS A 14 -26.12 5.85 -3.78
CA LYS A 14 -26.27 7.30 -3.92
C LYS A 14 -25.02 7.90 -4.56
N ARG A 15 -23.84 7.50 -4.07
CA ARG A 15 -22.55 7.99 -4.55
C ARG A 15 -22.23 7.54 -5.97
N ALA A 16 -22.61 6.32 -6.34
CA ALA A 16 -22.48 5.80 -7.69
C ALA A 16 -23.34 6.61 -8.69
N LYS A 17 -24.58 6.95 -8.29
CA LYS A 17 -25.48 7.82 -9.07
C LYS A 17 -24.94 9.25 -9.20
N GLU A 18 -24.44 9.82 -8.10
CA GLU A 18 -23.83 11.17 -8.09
C GLU A 18 -22.58 11.24 -8.97
N SER A 19 -21.81 10.15 -9.05
CA SER A 19 -20.62 10.09 -9.89
C SER A 19 -20.93 10.00 -11.39
N GLY A 20 -22.15 9.60 -11.78
CA GLY A 20 -22.61 9.46 -13.17
C GLY A 20 -21.81 8.50 -14.08
N SER A 21 -20.73 7.91 -13.56
CA SER A 21 -19.70 7.20 -14.34
C SER A 21 -19.88 5.67 -14.31
N PHE A 22 -20.79 5.17 -13.48
CA PHE A 22 -20.99 3.74 -13.28
C PHE A 22 -22.42 3.37 -13.69
N LYS A 23 -22.56 2.35 -14.54
CA LYS A 23 -23.88 1.83 -14.95
C LYS A 23 -24.55 1.06 -13.82
N ASN A 24 -23.75 0.37 -12.99
CA ASN A 24 -24.25 -0.48 -11.92
C ASN A 24 -23.52 -0.25 -10.60
N VAL A 25 -24.24 -0.52 -9.50
CA VAL A 25 -23.74 -0.40 -8.13
C VAL A 25 -22.63 -1.41 -7.86
N ASP A 26 -22.76 -2.62 -8.40
CA ASP A 26 -21.74 -3.68 -8.32
C ASP A 26 -20.40 -3.26 -8.93
N GLU A 27 -20.40 -2.51 -10.04
CA GLU A 27 -19.15 -1.99 -10.63
C GLU A 27 -18.47 -0.99 -9.70
N TYR A 28 -19.26 -0.13 -9.07
CA TYR A 28 -18.74 0.84 -8.10
C TYR A 28 -18.19 0.15 -6.85
N ILE A 29 -18.88 -0.87 -6.34
CA ILE A 29 -18.42 -1.67 -5.19
C ILE A 29 -17.08 -2.34 -5.53
N ASN A 30 -17.00 -3.01 -6.68
CA ASN A 30 -15.76 -3.67 -7.10
C ASN A 30 -14.61 -2.68 -7.29
N TYR A 31 -14.90 -1.51 -7.85
CA TYR A 31 -13.90 -0.45 -8.01
C TYR A 31 -13.35 0.02 -6.66
N ILE A 32 -14.23 0.31 -5.69
CA ILE A 32 -13.83 0.75 -4.34
C ILE A 32 -13.00 -0.35 -3.65
N LEU A 33 -13.46 -1.60 -3.70
CA LEU A 33 -12.75 -2.72 -3.09
C LEU A 33 -11.35 -2.89 -3.71
N LYS A 34 -11.25 -2.81 -5.04
CA LYS A 34 -9.98 -2.89 -5.76
C LYS A 34 -9.03 -1.77 -5.33
N GLN A 35 -9.50 -0.53 -5.29
CA GLN A 35 -8.70 0.63 -4.83
C GLN A 35 -8.18 0.45 -3.40
N VAL A 36 -9.03 -0.05 -2.49
CA VAL A 36 -8.63 -0.32 -1.10
C VAL A 36 -7.57 -1.42 -1.03
N VAL A 37 -7.77 -2.52 -1.76
CA VAL A 37 -6.80 -3.63 -1.81
C VAL A 37 -5.46 -3.16 -2.40
N ASP A 38 -5.49 -2.47 -3.55
CA ASP A 38 -4.29 -1.92 -4.20
C ASP A 38 -3.52 -0.98 -3.28
N LYS A 39 -4.22 -0.11 -2.54
CA LYS A 39 -3.60 0.80 -1.58
C LYS A 39 -2.91 0.02 -0.44
N LEU A 40 -3.60 -0.96 0.14
CA LEU A 40 -3.03 -1.79 1.21
C LEU A 40 -1.83 -2.62 0.73
N GLU A 41 -1.88 -3.14 -0.49
CA GLU A 41 -0.78 -3.87 -1.09
C GLU A 41 0.43 -2.98 -1.41
N LYS A 42 0.19 -1.78 -1.95
CA LYS A 42 1.24 -0.78 -2.17
C LYS A 42 1.89 -0.38 -0.86
N GLU A 43 1.11 -0.07 0.17
CA GLU A 43 1.63 0.31 1.48
C GLU A 43 2.41 -0.85 2.13
N LYS A 44 1.97 -2.10 1.97
CA LYS A 44 2.73 -3.29 2.39
C LYS A 44 4.03 -3.45 1.59
N LYS A 45 4.02 -3.19 0.28
CA LYS A 45 5.21 -3.25 -0.58
C LYS A 45 6.18 -2.13 -0.22
N GLU A 46 5.72 -0.93 0.06
CA GLU A 46 6.52 0.21 0.53
C GLU A 46 7.11 -0.07 1.91
N LYS A 47 6.32 -0.58 2.86
CA LYS A 47 6.83 -1.05 4.16
C LYS A 47 7.85 -2.19 4.03
N LYS A 48 7.67 -3.10 3.07
CA LYS A 48 8.66 -4.14 2.76
C LYS A 48 9.92 -3.59 2.07
N LYS A 49 9.80 -2.55 1.23
CA LYS A 49 10.92 -1.85 0.59
C LYS A 49 11.68 -0.93 1.55
N GLN A 50 11.03 -0.45 2.61
CA GLN A 50 11.64 0.29 3.71
C GLN A 50 12.35 -0.62 4.73
N LYS A 51 12.41 -1.95 4.52
CA LYS A 51 13.42 -2.75 5.23
C LYS A 51 14.78 -2.14 4.89
N PRO A 52 15.59 -1.76 5.89
CA PRO A 52 16.80 -1.01 5.65
C PRO A 52 17.69 -1.80 4.67
N ALA A 53 17.96 -1.20 3.52
CA ALA A 53 18.85 -1.76 2.50
C ALA A 53 20.28 -1.96 3.03
N TYR A 54 20.57 -1.41 4.20
CA TYR A 54 21.78 -1.67 4.97
C TYR A 54 21.40 -2.49 6.20
N SER A 55 21.67 -3.79 6.14
CA SER A 55 21.76 -4.57 7.37
C SER A 55 22.94 -4.03 8.18
N LYS A 56 22.91 -4.11 9.51
CA LYS A 56 24.05 -3.74 10.38
C LYS A 56 25.38 -4.35 9.88
N LYS A 57 25.30 -5.52 9.24
CA LYS A 57 26.41 -6.25 8.62
C LYS A 57 27.04 -5.53 7.42
N ASP A 58 26.26 -4.78 6.64
CA ASP A 58 26.76 -3.96 5.53
C ASP A 58 27.41 -2.68 6.04
N GLU A 59 26.85 -2.06 7.09
CA GLU A 59 27.49 -0.93 7.77
C GLU A 59 28.84 -1.32 8.39
N GLU A 60 28.95 -2.50 9.02
CA GLU A 60 30.22 -2.99 9.57
C GLU A 60 31.28 -3.23 8.49
N LYS A 61 30.90 -3.79 7.33
CA LYS A 61 31.82 -3.99 6.20
C LYS A 61 32.32 -2.66 5.62
N VAL A 62 31.45 -1.65 5.53
CA VAL A 62 31.84 -0.30 5.09
C VAL A 62 32.78 0.34 6.11
N LYS A 63 32.47 0.23 7.41
CA LYS A 63 33.35 0.73 8.49
C LYS A 63 34.72 0.07 8.50
N GLN A 64 34.80 -1.25 8.31
CA GLN A 64 36.08 -1.97 8.20
C GLN A 64 36.90 -1.48 7.01
N ARG A 65 36.28 -1.31 5.83
CA ARG A 65 36.98 -0.77 4.65
C ARG A 65 37.47 0.66 4.87
N LEU A 66 36.68 1.51 5.49
CA LEU A 66 37.07 2.89 5.79
C LEU A 66 38.22 2.97 6.80
N ARG A 67 38.25 2.10 7.82
CA ARG A 67 39.39 1.96 8.74
C ARG A 67 40.64 1.45 8.02
N SER A 68 40.51 0.44 7.17
CA SER A 68 41.64 -0.07 6.37
C SER A 68 42.22 0.97 5.40
N LEU A 69 41.41 1.95 4.99
CA LEU A 69 41.82 3.05 4.12
C LEU A 69 42.26 4.31 4.92
N GLY A 70 42.25 4.25 6.26
CA GLY A 70 42.70 5.36 7.12
C GLY A 70 41.73 6.54 7.22
N TYR A 71 40.47 6.37 6.82
CA TYR A 71 39.43 7.41 6.93
C TYR A 71 38.73 7.43 8.29
N LEU A 72 38.95 6.41 9.12
CA LEU A 72 38.43 6.30 10.48
C LEU A 72 39.54 5.78 11.38
N ASP A 73 39.89 6.53 12.43
CA ASP A 73 40.75 6.10 13.53
C ASP A 73 39.94 5.22 14.52
#